data_AF-A0A7S2NN53-F1
#
_entry.id   AF-A0A7S2NN53-F1
#
_cell.length_a   1.000
_cell.length_b   1.000
_cell.length_c   1.000
_cell.angle_alpha   90.00
_cell.angle_beta   90.00
_cell.angle_gamma   90.00
#
_symmetry.space_group_name_H-M   'P 1'
#
loop_
_entity.id
_entity.type
_entity.pdbx_description
1 polymer ?
#
loop_
_entity_poly.entity_id
_entity_poly.type
_entity_poly.pdbx_seq_one_letter_code
_entity_poly.pdbx_strand_id
1 'polypeptide(L)'
;GLSVSRKLCSTPVDGEAGIDPFAMVIKVAAVSWLSVCLLKISLGSGTYFVAGSLTLVRSRNPGTRETGIDRINRWHSSASVLPEVVEQGGAEALLSALPSAQPATRLTILELLVRMAPVGNAKVRLTSMQAASHAAASCTSTAFGHDANGIERCESLAAALGQALEGED
;
A
#
# COMPACT_ATOMS: atom_id res chain seq x y z
N GLY A 1 -39.92 -12.71 9.69
CA GLY A 1 -40.45 -11.97 10.85
C GLY A 1 -39.42 -11.99 11.95
N LEU A 2 -39.12 -10.83 12.54
CA LEU A 2 -38.06 -10.59 13.51
C LEU A 2 -38.14 -11.47 14.77
N SER A 3 -36.98 -11.76 15.38
CA SER A 3 -36.78 -11.41 16.79
C SER A 3 -35.29 -11.34 17.14
N VAL A 4 -34.92 -10.18 17.68
CA VAL A 4 -33.63 -9.87 18.29
C VAL A 4 -33.61 -10.50 19.69
N SER A 5 -32.52 -11.20 20.03
CA SER A 5 -32.08 -11.29 21.42
C SER A 5 -30.57 -11.43 21.48
N ARG A 6 -29.94 -10.31 21.82
CA ARG A 6 -28.60 -10.25 22.41
C ARG A 6 -28.57 -11.20 23.61
N LYS A 7 -27.67 -12.18 23.60
CA LYS A 7 -27.07 -12.67 24.85
C LYS A 7 -25.59 -12.34 24.80
N LEU A 8 -25.28 -11.18 25.38
CA LEU A 8 -23.98 -10.91 25.96
C LEU A 8 -23.67 -12.01 26.99
N CYS A 9 -22.38 -12.35 27.08
CA CYS A 9 -21.69 -12.79 28.30
C CYS A 9 -22.49 -13.73 29.23
N SER A 10 -22.39 -15.03 28.98
CA SER A 10 -22.73 -16.05 29.97
C SER A 10 -21.80 -17.24 29.76
N THR A 11 -20.60 -17.16 30.32
CA THR A 11 -19.83 -18.36 30.64
C THR A 11 -20.57 -19.09 31.75
N PRO A 12 -20.90 -20.39 31.61
CA PRO A 12 -21.36 -21.16 32.76
C PRO A 12 -20.17 -21.29 33.73
N VAL A 13 -20.24 -20.54 34.82
CA VAL A 13 -19.51 -20.82 36.05
C VAL A 13 -20.39 -21.82 36.80
N ASP A 14 -19.97 -23.07 36.79
CA ASP A 14 -19.79 -23.92 37.98
C ASP A 14 -19.81 -25.41 37.59
N GLY A 15 -18.75 -26.08 38.02
CA GLY A 15 -18.47 -27.48 37.79
C GLY A 15 -17.02 -27.75 38.11
N GLU A 16 -16.71 -27.81 39.41
CA GLU A 16 -15.40 -28.20 39.95
C GLU A 16 -14.88 -29.47 39.26
N ALA A 17 -13.88 -29.30 38.41
CA ALA A 17 -12.94 -30.32 38.04
C ALA A 17 -11.59 -29.63 38.03
N GLY A 18 -10.67 -30.10 38.88
CA GLY A 18 -9.39 -29.46 39.17
C GLY A 18 -8.78 -28.85 37.91
N ILE A 19 -8.65 -27.52 37.92
CA ILE A 19 -7.99 -26.81 36.83
C ILE A 19 -6.54 -27.25 36.91
N ASP A 20 -6.17 -28.19 36.04
CA ASP A 20 -4.80 -28.65 35.90
C ASP A 20 -3.93 -27.40 35.68
N PRO A 21 -2.96 -27.11 36.56
CA PRO A 21 -2.14 -25.90 36.47
C PRO A 21 -1.42 -25.83 35.11
N PHE A 22 -1.15 -26.97 34.46
CA PHE A 22 -0.62 -26.98 33.10
C PHE A 22 -1.65 -26.47 32.07
N ALA A 23 -2.92 -26.82 32.20
CA ALA A 23 -3.96 -26.31 31.30
C ALA A 23 -4.17 -24.80 31.45
N MET A 24 -3.98 -24.25 32.66
CA MET A 24 -4.00 -22.81 32.90
C MET A 24 -2.79 -22.10 32.26
N VAL A 25 -1.59 -22.65 32.41
CA VAL A 25 -0.36 -22.13 31.78
C VAL A 25 -0.45 -22.16 30.26
N ILE A 26 -0.98 -23.24 29.66
CA ILE A 26 -1.18 -23.34 28.21
C ILE A 26 -2.17 -22.29 27.72
N LYS A 27 -3.29 -22.07 28.44
CA LYS A 27 -4.27 -21.03 28.09
C LYS A 27 -3.67 -19.64 28.17
N VAL A 28 -2.91 -19.33 29.23
CA VAL A 28 -2.24 -18.03 29.38
C VAL A 28 -1.21 -17.83 28.28
N ALA A 29 -0.38 -18.84 27.99
CA ALA A 29 0.60 -18.78 26.90
C ALA A 29 -0.06 -18.59 25.53
N ALA A 30 -1.18 -19.26 25.27
CA ALA A 30 -1.95 -19.11 24.03
C ALA A 30 -2.58 -17.71 23.91
N VAL A 31 -3.16 -17.19 25.01
CA VAL A 31 -3.72 -15.82 25.04
C VAL A 31 -2.59 -14.80 24.87
N SER A 32 -1.47 -14.95 25.55
CA SER A 32 -0.30 -14.08 25.39
C SER A 32 0.26 -14.13 23.97
N TRP A 33 0.34 -15.30 23.35
CA TRP A 33 0.74 -15.45 21.95
C TRP A 33 -0.23 -14.75 21.01
N LEU A 34 -1.55 -14.98 21.19
CA LEU A 34 -2.59 -14.31 20.41
C LEU A 34 -2.54 -12.79 20.60
N SER A 35 -2.35 -12.30 21.82
CA SER A 35 -2.21 -10.86 22.10
C SER A 35 -0.95 -10.29 21.46
N VAL A 36 0.18 -10.99 21.47
CA VAL A 36 1.41 -10.57 20.78
C VAL A 36 1.21 -10.59 19.26
N CYS A 37 0.51 -11.58 18.71
CA CYS A 37 0.16 -11.63 17.28
C CYS A 37 -0.77 -10.48 16.90
N LEU A 38 -1.81 -10.22 17.69
CA LEU A 38 -2.73 -9.10 17.48
C LEU A 38 -2.05 -7.75 17.65
N LEU A 39 -1.12 -7.63 18.59
CA LEU A 39 -0.29 -6.44 18.79
C LEU A 39 0.68 -6.23 17.62
N LYS A 40 1.29 -7.31 17.09
CA LYS A 40 2.07 -7.25 15.84
C LYS A 40 1.19 -6.84 14.67
N ILE A 41 -0.05 -7.33 14.59
CA ILE A 41 -1.03 -6.96 13.57
C ILE A 41 -1.42 -5.48 13.69
N SER A 42 -1.62 -4.94 14.89
CA SER A 42 -1.99 -3.54 15.09
C SER A 42 -0.81 -2.59 14.90
N LEU A 43 0.39 -2.94 15.37
CA LEU A 43 1.63 -2.17 15.19
C LEU A 43 2.18 -2.26 13.76
N GLY A 44 1.93 -3.36 13.04
CA GLY A 44 2.33 -3.57 11.65
C GLY A 44 1.23 -3.29 10.63
N SER A 45 0.05 -2.80 11.04
CA SER A 45 -1.15 -2.66 10.19
C SER A 45 -0.91 -1.89 8.89
N GLY A 46 0.09 -1.01 8.85
CA GLY A 46 0.52 -0.32 7.64
C GLY A 46 1.25 -1.21 6.62
N THR A 47 1.99 -2.25 7.04
CA THR A 47 2.73 -3.16 6.16
C THR A 47 1.96 -4.44 5.82
N TYR A 48 1.00 -4.85 6.66
CA TYR A 48 0.08 -5.94 6.30
C TYR A 48 -0.64 -5.57 4.99
N PHE A 49 -0.59 -6.50 4.04
CA PHE A 49 -1.14 -6.37 2.68
C PHE A 49 -0.37 -5.51 1.68
N VAL A 50 0.84 -4.99 1.97
CA VAL A 50 1.67 -4.35 0.91
C VAL A 50 1.88 -5.31 -0.26
N ALA A 51 2.30 -6.55 0.02
CA ALA A 51 2.47 -7.60 -1.00
C ALA A 51 1.17 -7.89 -1.77
N GLY A 52 0.03 -7.87 -1.07
CA GLY A 52 -1.29 -8.07 -1.67
C GLY A 52 -1.66 -6.91 -2.61
N SER A 53 -1.50 -5.67 -2.16
CA SER A 53 -1.72 -4.46 -2.96
C SER A 53 -0.80 -4.44 -4.19
N LEU A 54 0.48 -4.79 -4.03
CA LEU A 54 1.43 -4.90 -5.14
C LEU A 54 1.08 -6.02 -6.13
N THR A 55 0.55 -7.15 -5.64
CA THR A 55 0.03 -8.21 -6.52
C THR A 55 -1.11 -7.70 -7.39
N LEU A 56 -1.99 -6.86 -6.84
CA LEU A 56 -3.06 -6.22 -7.60
C LEU A 56 -2.50 -5.25 -8.64
N VAL A 57 -1.51 -4.41 -8.29
CA VAL A 57 -0.84 -3.50 -9.25
C VAL A 57 -0.23 -4.27 -10.42
N ARG A 58 0.38 -5.42 -10.16
CA ARG A 58 1.00 -6.26 -11.20
C ARG A 58 -0.02 -7.05 -12.03
N SER A 59 -1.31 -6.96 -11.72
CA SER A 59 -2.35 -7.65 -12.48
C SER A 59 -2.43 -7.15 -13.93
N ARG A 60 -2.73 -8.07 -14.85
CA ARG A 60 -3.05 -7.75 -16.24
C ARG A 60 -4.42 -7.09 -16.38
N ASN A 61 -5.32 -7.30 -15.43
CA ASN A 61 -6.65 -6.70 -15.44
C ASN A 61 -6.55 -5.21 -15.00
N PRO A 62 -6.98 -4.25 -15.83
CA PRO A 62 -6.87 -2.82 -15.51
C PRO A 62 -7.61 -2.42 -14.22
N GLY A 63 -8.83 -2.92 -13.99
CA GLY A 63 -9.59 -2.60 -12.77
C GLY A 63 -8.95 -3.16 -11.50
N THR A 64 -8.34 -4.35 -11.59
CA THR A 64 -7.55 -4.90 -10.47
C THR A 64 -6.31 -4.05 -10.21
N ARG A 65 -5.62 -3.60 -11.27
CA ARG A 65 -4.44 -2.74 -11.16
C ARG A 65 -4.77 -1.41 -10.50
N GLU A 66 -5.83 -0.76 -10.95
CA GLU A 66 -6.34 0.50 -10.36
C GLU A 66 -6.70 0.33 -8.90
N THR A 67 -7.36 -0.77 -8.54
CA THR A 67 -7.64 -1.12 -7.13
C THR A 67 -6.35 -1.24 -6.33
N GLY A 68 -5.32 -1.88 -6.88
CA GLY A 68 -4.00 -1.97 -6.24
C GLY A 68 -3.38 -0.60 -5.99
N ILE A 69 -3.46 0.31 -6.96
CA ILE A 69 -2.92 1.67 -6.86
C ILE A 69 -3.68 2.49 -5.82
N ASP A 70 -5.02 2.44 -5.79
CA ASP A 70 -5.82 3.13 -4.76
C ASP A 70 -5.48 2.62 -3.35
N ARG A 71 -5.31 1.31 -3.18
CA ARG A 71 -4.90 0.73 -1.89
C ARG A 71 -3.53 1.22 -1.43
N ILE A 72 -2.55 1.27 -2.35
CA ILE A 72 -1.22 1.81 -2.02
C ILE A 72 -1.35 3.28 -1.63
N ASN A 73 -2.07 4.08 -2.40
CA ASN A 73 -2.26 5.49 -2.11
C ASN A 73 -2.94 5.73 -0.75
N ARG A 74 -3.97 4.94 -0.43
CA ARG A 74 -4.79 5.13 0.76
C ARG A 74 -4.17 4.58 2.04
N TRP A 75 -3.49 3.43 1.95
CA TRP A 75 -3.08 2.67 3.13
C TRP A 75 -1.57 2.52 3.27
N HIS A 76 -0.81 2.67 2.18
CA HIS A 76 0.63 2.38 2.17
C HIS A 76 1.49 3.58 1.73
N SER A 77 0.91 4.79 1.69
CA SER A 77 1.62 6.02 1.26
C SER A 77 2.22 6.83 2.42
N SER A 78 2.13 6.34 3.66
CA SER A 78 2.73 6.99 4.82
C SER A 78 4.25 6.77 4.84
N ALA A 79 4.98 7.75 5.39
CA ALA A 79 6.45 7.71 5.47
C ALA A 79 6.98 6.47 6.21
N SER A 80 6.21 5.90 7.15
CA SER A 80 6.58 4.68 7.88
C SER A 80 6.41 3.38 7.08
N VAL A 81 5.59 3.39 6.03
CA VAL A 81 5.26 2.19 5.23
C VAL A 81 5.94 2.20 3.87
N LEU A 82 6.18 3.39 3.29
CA LEU A 82 6.85 3.54 2.01
C LEU A 82 8.17 2.75 1.86
N PRO A 83 9.04 2.62 2.89
CA PRO A 83 10.23 1.79 2.80
C PRO A 83 9.94 0.33 2.44
N GLU A 84 8.92 -0.27 3.05
CA GLU A 84 8.47 -1.64 2.75
C GLU A 84 7.93 -1.76 1.32
N VAL A 85 7.17 -0.75 0.87
CA VAL A 85 6.64 -0.71 -0.50
C VAL A 85 7.78 -0.67 -1.51
N VAL A 86 8.82 0.11 -1.24
CA VAL A 86 10.03 0.18 -2.08
C VAL A 86 10.80 -1.13 -2.05
N GLU A 87 11.03 -1.71 -0.87
CA GLU A 87 11.75 -2.97 -0.70
C GLU A 87 11.10 -4.12 -1.50
N GLN A 88 9.76 -4.17 -1.51
CA GLN A 88 8.98 -5.15 -2.27
C GLN A 88 8.83 -4.84 -3.78
N GLY A 89 9.57 -3.87 -4.31
CA GLY A 89 9.59 -3.51 -5.72
C GLY A 89 8.32 -2.76 -6.17
N GLY A 90 7.79 -1.91 -5.29
CA GLY A 90 6.59 -1.12 -5.55
C GLY A 90 6.81 0.04 -6.50
N ALA A 91 7.99 0.65 -6.49
CA ALA A 91 8.35 1.74 -7.40
C ALA A 91 8.32 1.27 -8.87
N GLU A 92 8.90 0.10 -9.15
CA GLU A 92 8.92 -0.51 -10.47
C GLU A 92 7.53 -0.97 -10.91
N ALA A 93 6.76 -1.54 -9.99
CA ALA A 93 5.37 -1.95 -10.27
C ALA A 93 4.51 -0.73 -10.63
N LEU A 94 4.62 0.37 -9.89
CA LEU A 94 3.91 1.62 -10.15
C LEU A 94 4.36 2.26 -11.47
N LEU A 95 5.67 2.30 -11.75
CA LEU A 95 6.19 2.81 -13.02
C LEU A 95 5.65 2.01 -14.21
N SER A 96 5.57 0.67 -14.09
CA SER A 96 4.97 -0.18 -15.13
C SER A 96 3.47 0.05 -15.34
N ALA A 97 2.78 0.56 -14.30
CA ALA A 97 1.36 0.88 -14.32
C ALA A 97 1.06 2.31 -14.79
N LEU A 98 2.10 3.15 -14.94
CA LEU A 98 1.99 4.55 -15.36
C LEU A 98 1.18 4.78 -16.65
N PRO A 99 1.22 3.92 -17.70
CA PRO A 99 0.37 4.11 -18.89
C PRO A 99 -1.09 3.67 -18.64
N SER A 100 -1.67 4.02 -17.49
CA SER A 100 -3.07 3.76 -17.17
C SER A 100 -4.00 4.50 -18.13
N ALA A 101 -5.16 3.94 -18.47
CA ALA A 101 -6.16 4.65 -19.27
C ALA A 101 -6.81 5.81 -18.49
N GLN A 102 -6.77 5.76 -17.15
CA GLN A 102 -7.40 6.76 -16.29
C GLN A 102 -6.43 7.89 -15.92
N PRO A 103 -6.72 9.15 -16.26
CA PRO A 103 -5.86 10.29 -15.94
C PRO A 103 -5.56 10.44 -14.44
N ALA A 104 -6.59 10.30 -13.60
CA ALA A 104 -6.45 10.40 -12.14
C ALA A 104 -5.49 9.35 -11.56
N THR A 105 -5.53 8.13 -12.10
CA THR A 105 -4.60 7.06 -11.73
C THR A 105 -3.17 7.40 -12.13
N ARG A 106 -2.94 8.02 -13.29
CA ARG A 106 -1.60 8.46 -13.71
C ARG A 106 -1.02 9.47 -12.73
N LEU A 107 -1.81 10.48 -12.36
CA LEU A 107 -1.41 11.49 -11.37
C LEU A 107 -1.09 10.84 -10.02
N THR A 108 -1.93 9.92 -9.57
CA THR A 108 -1.72 9.18 -8.31
C THR A 108 -0.42 8.36 -8.34
N ILE A 109 -0.13 7.68 -9.45
CA ILE A 109 1.12 6.95 -9.64
C ILE A 109 2.30 7.90 -9.56
N LEU A 110 2.27 9.03 -10.28
CA LEU A 110 3.36 10.00 -10.28
C LEU A 110 3.59 10.59 -8.88
N GLU A 111 2.54 10.96 -8.15
CA GLU A 111 2.64 11.43 -6.76
C GLU A 111 3.29 10.40 -5.85
N LEU A 112 2.93 9.11 -5.99
CA LEU A 112 3.55 8.03 -5.21
C LEU A 112 5.02 7.84 -5.58
N LEU A 113 5.37 7.88 -6.87
CA LEU A 113 6.75 7.75 -7.35
C LEU A 113 7.62 8.90 -6.83
N VAL A 114 7.13 10.14 -6.83
CA VAL A 114 7.83 11.29 -6.26
C VAL A 114 8.10 11.08 -4.77
N ARG A 115 7.12 10.58 -4.00
CA ARG A 115 7.30 10.28 -2.57
C ARG A 115 8.25 9.10 -2.31
N MET A 116 8.28 8.12 -3.21
CA MET A 116 9.16 6.95 -3.10
C MET A 116 10.59 7.25 -3.51
N ALA A 117 10.84 8.20 -4.42
CA ALA A 117 12.17 8.52 -4.93
C ALA A 117 13.25 8.67 -3.83
N PRO A 118 13.05 9.44 -2.73
CA PRO A 118 14.06 9.58 -1.68
C PRO A 118 14.14 8.38 -0.72
N VAL A 119 13.35 7.32 -0.92
CA VAL A 119 13.24 6.21 0.03
C VAL A 119 14.14 5.05 -0.39
N GLY A 120 15.11 4.71 0.46
CA GLY A 120 15.96 3.53 0.28
C GLY A 120 16.67 3.51 -1.08
N ASN A 121 16.54 2.41 -1.83
CA ASN A 121 17.15 2.24 -3.15
C ASN A 121 16.22 2.61 -4.32
N ALA A 122 15.07 3.26 -4.06
CA ALA A 122 14.10 3.62 -5.09
C ALA A 122 14.71 4.55 -6.14
N LYS A 123 15.45 5.59 -5.73
CA LYS A 123 16.16 6.51 -6.63
C LYS A 123 16.97 5.76 -7.68
N VAL A 124 17.88 4.87 -7.24
CA VAL A 124 18.76 4.09 -8.13
C VAL A 124 17.95 3.23 -9.10
N ARG A 125 16.91 2.54 -8.60
CA ARG A 125 16.04 1.67 -9.42
C ARG A 125 15.27 2.48 -10.45
N LEU A 126 14.64 3.58 -10.05
CA LEU A 126 13.87 4.46 -10.92
C LEU A 126 14.76 5.12 -11.98
N THR A 127 15.95 5.58 -11.61
CA THR A 127 16.93 6.12 -12.56
C THR A 127 17.35 5.06 -13.58
N SER A 128 17.63 3.82 -13.15
CA SER A 128 18.01 2.72 -14.05
C SER A 128 16.90 2.36 -15.05
N MET A 129 15.64 2.59 -14.68
CA MET A 129 14.46 2.37 -15.52
C MET A 129 14.05 3.60 -16.33
N GLN A 130 14.85 4.68 -16.32
CA GLN A 130 14.55 5.94 -16.99
C GLN A 130 13.19 6.52 -16.57
N ALA A 131 12.83 6.44 -15.29
CA ALA A 131 11.51 6.83 -14.80
C ALA A 131 11.09 8.26 -15.18
N ALA A 132 12.05 9.21 -15.24
CA ALA A 132 11.79 10.59 -15.66
C ALA A 132 11.30 10.69 -17.12
N SER A 133 11.91 9.96 -18.05
CA SER A 133 11.48 9.97 -19.46
C SER A 133 10.12 9.29 -19.64
N HIS A 134 9.87 8.20 -18.91
CA HIS A 134 8.57 7.53 -18.86
C HIS A 134 7.47 8.44 -18.28
N ALA A 135 7.78 9.22 -17.24
CA ALA A 135 6.87 10.19 -16.65
C ALA A 135 6.50 11.29 -17.65
N ALA A 136 7.47 11.92 -18.30
CA ALA A 136 7.24 12.94 -19.31
C ALA A 136 6.41 12.40 -20.49
N ALA A 137 6.71 11.19 -20.99
CA ALA A 137 5.97 10.57 -22.07
C ALA A 137 4.51 10.21 -21.70
N SER A 138 4.19 10.10 -20.41
CA SER A 138 2.83 9.82 -19.93
C SER A 138 1.93 11.05 -19.93
N CYS A 139 2.50 12.25 -19.89
CA CYS A 139 1.79 13.53 -19.80
C CYS A 139 1.46 14.10 -21.18
N THR A 140 0.63 13.39 -21.96
CA THR A 140 0.20 13.84 -23.28
C THR A 140 -1.25 14.30 -23.31
N SER A 141 -1.59 15.22 -24.21
CA SER A 141 -2.98 15.67 -24.40
C SER A 141 -3.94 14.52 -24.76
N THR A 142 -3.47 13.48 -25.44
CA THR A 142 -4.27 12.28 -25.72
C THR A 142 -4.63 11.52 -24.44
N ALA A 143 -3.75 11.52 -23.44
CA ALA A 143 -3.95 10.83 -22.18
C ALA A 143 -4.91 11.54 -21.22
N PHE A 144 -4.95 12.87 -21.26
CA PHE A 144 -5.77 13.71 -20.38
C PHE A 144 -6.98 14.34 -21.09
N GLY A 145 -7.10 14.13 -22.41
CA GLY A 145 -8.08 14.84 -23.22
C GLY A 145 -7.76 16.35 -23.29
N HIS A 146 -8.79 17.17 -23.44
CA HIS A 146 -8.65 18.64 -23.43
C HIS A 146 -8.59 19.23 -22.00
N ASP A 147 -8.30 18.41 -20.98
CA ASP A 147 -8.13 18.88 -19.60
C ASP A 147 -6.74 19.49 -19.38
N ALA A 148 -6.62 20.78 -19.64
CA ALA A 148 -5.37 21.52 -19.51
C ALA A 148 -4.78 21.46 -18.09
N ASN A 149 -5.62 21.44 -17.05
CA ASN A 149 -5.17 21.40 -15.65
C ASN A 149 -4.59 20.02 -15.30
N GLY A 150 -5.21 18.95 -15.79
CA GLY A 150 -4.68 17.59 -15.65
C GLY A 150 -3.32 17.43 -16.32
N ILE A 151 -3.12 18.03 -17.50
CA ILE A 151 -1.84 18.02 -18.22
C ILE A 151 -0.78 18.78 -17.44
N GLU A 152 -1.05 20.03 -17.03
CA GLU A 152 -0.10 20.86 -16.27
C GLU A 152 0.32 20.18 -14.96
N ARG A 153 -0.64 19.58 -14.25
CA ARG A 153 -0.35 18.82 -13.02
C ARG A 153 0.50 17.58 -13.29
N CYS A 154 0.26 16.88 -14.41
CA CYS A 154 1.08 15.75 -14.81
C CYS A 154 2.52 16.18 -15.10
N GLU A 155 2.70 17.22 -15.92
CA GLU A 155 4.02 17.77 -16.28
C GLU A 155 4.79 18.24 -15.04
N SER A 156 4.12 18.92 -14.11
CA SER A 156 4.68 19.36 -12.84
C SER A 156 5.16 18.17 -11.99
N LEU A 157 4.36 17.10 -11.89
CA LEU A 157 4.76 15.90 -11.16
C LEU A 157 5.89 15.13 -11.85
N ALA A 158 5.91 15.09 -13.19
CA ALA A 158 6.99 14.48 -13.96
C ALA A 158 8.31 15.25 -13.76
N ALA A 159 8.25 16.59 -13.75
CA ALA A 159 9.40 17.44 -13.44
C ALA A 159 9.89 17.25 -12.00
N ALA A 160 8.98 17.17 -11.03
CA ALA A 160 9.32 16.89 -9.63
C ALA A 160 9.98 15.51 -9.47
N LEU A 161 9.51 14.50 -10.21
CA LEU A 161 10.15 13.19 -10.24
C LEU A 161 11.55 13.27 -10.85
N GLY A 162 11.72 14.00 -11.96
CA GLY A 162 13.04 14.25 -12.56
C GLY A 162 14.01 14.86 -11.56
N GLN A 163 13.62 15.94 -10.89
CA GLN A 163 14.43 16.60 -9.86
C GLN A 163 14.76 15.68 -8.68
N ALA A 164 13.80 14.86 -8.22
CA ALA A 164 14.04 13.91 -7.14
C ALA A 164 15.03 12.79 -7.51
N LEU A 165 15.15 12.48 -8.80
CA LEU A 165 16.09 11.48 -9.31
C LEU A 165 17.45 12.08 -9.67
N GLU A 166 17.50 13.36 -10.05
CA GLU A 166 18.71 14.12 -10.36
C GLU A 166 19.41 14.69 -9.12
N GLY A 167 18.67 14.95 -8.04
CA GLY A 167 19.22 15.52 -6.81
C GLY A 167 20.41 14.71 -6.28
N GLU A 168 21.54 15.38 -6.06
CA GLU A 168 22.80 14.82 -5.55
C GLU A 168 22.64 14.05 -4.24
N ASP A 169 23.46 13.02 -4.05
CA ASP A 169 23.62 12.26 -2.80
C ASP A 169 24.22 13.11 -1.67
#